data_AF-A0A496XL05-F1
#
_entry.id   AF-A0A496XL05-F1
#
_cell.length_a   1.000
_cell.length_b   1.000
_cell.length_c   1.000
_cell.angle_alpha   90.00
_cell.angle_beta   90.00
_cell.angle_gamma   90.00
#
_symmetry.space_group_name_H-M   'P 1'
#
loop_
_entity.id
_entity.type
_entity.pdbx_description
1 polymer ?
#
loop_
_entity_poly.entity_id
_entity_poly.type
_entity_poly.pdbx_seq_one_letter_code
_entity_poly.pdbx_strand_id
1 'polypeptide(L)'
;SILEGNAKVLGTLLDKSKYDPNRIIFTNDYAEIPALHQAAYSGNKEIVELLLKRGGTKYINEVAKGNISGDGDNALIFTLRGLSRDKNPPTADTLEIIRMLHSAGGDINFRNKKYYNLKAVSTRLEGPFAALITKYLIENGVKN
;
A
#
# COMPACT_ATOMS: atom_id res chain seq x y z
N SER A 1 14.89 4.64 4.21
CA SER A 1 14.33 5.36 3.05
C SER A 1 13.58 6.61 3.54
N ILE A 2 13.34 7.65 2.74
CA ILE A 2 12.56 8.86 3.15
C ILE A 2 11.18 8.48 3.72
N LEU A 3 10.65 7.34 3.29
CA LEU A 3 9.38 6.78 3.73
C LEU A 3 9.48 5.86 4.94
N GLU A 4 10.64 5.68 5.59
CA GLU A 4 10.76 4.98 6.89
C GLU A 4 10.39 5.89 8.08
N GLY A 5 9.55 6.90 7.85
CA GLY A 5 9.00 7.73 8.92
C GLY A 5 9.22 9.24 8.79
N ASN A 6 9.67 9.75 7.64
CA ASN A 6 9.87 11.20 7.48
C ASN A 6 8.74 11.87 6.68
N ALA A 7 7.51 11.75 7.18
CA ALA A 7 6.34 12.44 6.65
C ALA A 7 6.53 13.97 6.57
N LYS A 8 7.32 14.54 7.49
CA LYS A 8 7.65 15.98 7.52
C LYS A 8 8.55 16.41 6.36
N VAL A 9 9.59 15.63 6.04
CA VAL A 9 10.45 15.88 4.87
C VAL A 9 9.66 15.68 3.57
N LEU A 10 8.82 14.65 3.50
CA LEU A 10 7.96 14.46 2.33
C LEU A 10 6.94 15.59 2.18
N GLY A 11 6.33 16.05 3.27
CA GLY A 11 5.45 17.22 3.29
C GLY A 11 6.16 18.46 2.77
N THR A 12 7.38 18.72 3.25
CA THR A 12 8.21 19.83 2.77
C THR A 12 8.53 19.73 1.28
N LEU A 13 8.75 18.52 0.76
CA LEU A 13 8.99 18.28 -0.66
C LEU A 13 7.72 18.52 -1.49
N LEU A 14 6.56 18.04 -1.03
CA LEU A 14 5.28 18.19 -1.71
C LEU A 14 4.69 19.61 -1.61
N ASP A 15 5.05 20.38 -0.57
CA ASP A 15 4.62 21.77 -0.35
C ASP A 15 5.31 22.76 -1.30
N LYS A 16 6.50 22.40 -1.78
CA LYS A 16 7.07 23.07 -2.94
C LYS A 16 6.21 22.65 -4.14
N SER A 17 5.24 23.48 -4.49
CA SER A 17 4.15 23.33 -5.50
C SER A 17 4.51 22.77 -6.90
N LYS A 18 5.74 22.34 -7.12
CA LYS A 18 6.28 21.73 -8.33
C LYS A 18 6.31 20.19 -8.31
N TYR A 19 6.03 19.55 -7.17
CA TYR A 19 6.13 18.09 -7.06
C TYR A 19 4.76 17.40 -7.15
N ASP A 20 4.49 16.81 -8.31
CA ASP A 20 3.37 15.88 -8.52
C ASP A 20 3.63 14.59 -7.70
N PRO A 21 2.76 14.22 -6.73
CA PRO A 21 2.95 13.03 -5.91
C PRO A 21 3.00 11.74 -6.73
N ASN A 22 2.43 11.72 -7.94
CA ASN A 22 2.51 10.56 -8.83
C ASN A 22 3.91 10.40 -9.45
N ARG A 23 4.72 11.45 -9.51
CA ARG A 23 6.08 11.38 -10.06
C ARG A 23 7.12 10.90 -9.05
N ILE A 24 6.73 10.69 -7.79
CA ILE A 24 7.63 10.17 -6.78
C ILE A 24 7.68 8.64 -6.94
N ILE A 25 8.72 8.18 -7.64
CA ILE A 25 9.01 6.77 -7.89
C ILE A 25 10.39 6.47 -7.31
N PHE A 26 10.48 5.45 -6.46
CA PHE A 26 11.73 4.94 -5.93
C PHE A 26 12.30 3.91 -6.89
N THR A 27 13.50 4.14 -7.37
CA THR A 27 14.19 3.19 -8.25
C THR A 27 15.36 2.58 -7.52
N ASN A 28 15.48 1.26 -7.59
CA ASN A 28 16.71 0.53 -7.28
C ASN A 28 17.05 -0.39 -8.46
N ASP A 29 18.16 -1.13 -8.37
CA ASP A 29 18.64 -2.01 -9.45
C ASP A 29 17.62 -3.08 -9.87
N TYR A 30 16.61 -3.34 -9.05
CA TYR A 30 15.64 -4.40 -9.23
C TYR A 30 14.26 -3.88 -9.63
N ALA A 31 13.95 -2.59 -9.40
CA ALA A 31 12.58 -2.13 -9.46
C ALA A 31 12.33 -0.61 -9.46
N GLU A 32 11.13 -0.26 -9.91
CA GLU A 32 10.52 1.06 -9.79
C GLU A 32 9.25 0.98 -8.93
N ILE A 33 9.27 1.60 -7.74
CA ILE A 33 8.20 1.56 -6.74
C ILE A 33 7.57 2.94 -6.61
N PRO A 34 6.28 3.12 -6.96
CA PRO A 34 5.58 4.36 -6.67
C PRO A 34 5.59 4.66 -5.17
N ALA A 35 5.70 5.92 -4.78
CA ALA A 35 5.76 6.31 -3.36
C ALA A 35 4.58 5.79 -2.53
N LEU A 36 3.39 5.74 -3.12
CA LEU A 36 2.20 5.20 -2.47
C LEU A 36 2.36 3.72 -2.12
N HIS A 37 2.96 2.91 -3.00
CA HIS A 37 3.23 1.49 -2.75
C HIS A 37 4.23 1.31 -1.62
N GLN A 38 5.31 2.09 -1.63
CA GLN A 38 6.34 2.00 -0.61
C GLN A 38 5.80 2.45 0.76
N ALA A 39 5.02 3.53 0.82
CA ALA A 39 4.41 4.00 2.06
C ALA A 39 3.42 3.00 2.65
N ALA A 40 2.59 2.40 1.78
CA ALA A 40 1.66 1.34 2.16
C ALA A 40 2.41 0.10 2.69
N TYR A 41 3.46 -0.35 2.00
CA TYR A 41 4.32 -1.46 2.44
C TYR A 41 4.98 -1.18 3.79
N SER A 42 5.47 0.03 4.01
CA SER A 42 6.06 0.43 5.29
C SER A 42 5.03 0.65 6.41
N GLY A 43 3.72 0.53 6.13
CA GLY A 43 2.67 0.80 7.12
C GLY A 43 2.56 2.26 7.54
N ASN A 44 3.11 3.19 6.76
CA ASN A 44 3.21 4.60 7.13
C ASN A 44 1.97 5.37 6.72
N LYS A 45 0.93 5.26 7.57
CA LYS A 45 -0.39 5.88 7.37
C LYS A 45 -0.32 7.37 7.06
N GLU A 46 0.48 8.12 7.82
CA GLU A 46 0.62 9.58 7.65
C GLU A 46 1.11 9.95 6.25
N ILE A 47 2.01 9.15 5.70
CA ILE A 47 2.52 9.37 4.34
C ILE A 47 1.51 8.93 3.28
N VAL A 48 0.83 7.81 3.49
CA VAL A 48 -0.29 7.40 2.62
C VAL A 48 -1.34 8.51 2.58
N GLU A 49 -1.72 9.06 3.73
CA GLU A 49 -2.68 10.16 3.84
C GLU A 49 -2.22 11.39 3.05
N LEU A 50 -0.97 11.79 3.27
CA LEU A 50 -0.39 12.96 2.62
C LEU A 50 -0.36 12.79 1.09
N LEU A 51 0.07 11.63 0.58
CA LEU A 51 0.13 11.34 -0.84
C LEU A 51 -1.27 11.37 -1.47
N LEU A 52 -2.25 10.72 -0.83
CA LEU A 52 -3.63 10.69 -1.32
C LEU A 52 -4.27 12.09 -1.32
N LYS A 53 -4.10 12.87 -0.23
CA LYS A 53 -4.59 14.27 -0.14
C LYS A 53 -4.04 15.18 -1.25
N ARG A 54 -2.85 14.87 -1.78
CA ARG A 54 -2.20 15.63 -2.86
C ARG A 54 -2.53 15.10 -4.26
N GLY A 55 -3.41 14.11 -4.39
CA GLY A 55 -3.79 13.52 -5.69
C GLY A 55 -2.85 12.42 -6.17
N GLY A 56 -2.11 11.78 -5.27
CA GLY A 56 -1.22 10.65 -5.55
C GLY A 56 -1.98 9.34 -5.78
N THR A 57 -2.94 9.32 -6.70
CA THR A 57 -3.84 8.17 -6.95
C THR A 57 -3.58 7.46 -8.28
N LYS A 58 -2.77 8.03 -9.19
CA LYS A 58 -2.58 7.53 -10.56
C LYS A 58 -2.15 6.07 -10.62
N TYR A 59 -1.31 5.65 -9.68
CA TYR A 59 -0.73 4.31 -9.64
C TYR A 59 -1.37 3.41 -8.58
N ILE A 60 -2.54 3.74 -8.06
CA ILE A 60 -3.13 2.99 -6.93
C ILE A 60 -3.41 1.52 -7.26
N ASN A 61 -3.79 1.25 -8.52
CA ASN A 61 -4.08 -0.09 -9.05
C ASN A 61 -2.95 -0.65 -9.92
N GLU A 62 -1.97 0.17 -10.24
CA GLU A 62 -0.83 -0.24 -11.03
C GLU A 62 0.11 -1.11 -10.19
N VAL A 63 0.83 -2.01 -10.85
CA VAL A 63 1.81 -2.85 -10.16
C VAL A 63 3.15 -2.14 -10.08
N ALA A 64 3.87 -2.30 -8.97
CA ALA A 64 5.27 -1.88 -8.91
C ALA A 64 6.05 -2.64 -10.02
N LYS A 65 6.86 -1.90 -10.79
CA LYS A 65 7.63 -2.49 -11.90
C LYS A 65 8.90 -3.13 -11.37
N GLY A 66 9.31 -4.23 -11.99
CA GLY A 66 10.53 -4.94 -11.62
C GLY A 66 10.28 -6.14 -10.69
N ASN A 67 11.36 -6.69 -10.15
CA ASN A 67 11.38 -8.02 -9.55
C ASN A 67 11.28 -7.99 -8.02
N ILE A 68 10.32 -7.25 -7.47
CA ILE A 68 10.20 -7.04 -6.01
C ILE A 68 9.41 -8.17 -5.34
N SER A 69 8.26 -8.52 -5.92
CA SER A 69 7.43 -9.62 -5.44
C SER A 69 7.36 -10.78 -6.42
N GLY A 70 7.87 -10.62 -7.66
CA GLY A 70 7.65 -11.54 -8.78
C GLY A 70 6.18 -11.67 -9.21
N ASP A 71 5.26 -11.23 -8.36
CA ASP A 71 3.84 -11.52 -8.40
C ASP A 71 3.04 -10.36 -8.98
N GLY A 72 3.56 -9.12 -9.02
CA GLY A 72 2.87 -7.95 -9.60
C GLY A 72 1.75 -7.43 -8.69
N ASP A 73 2.11 -6.98 -7.49
CA ASP A 73 1.17 -6.51 -6.48
C ASP A 73 0.87 -5.00 -6.66
N ASN A 74 -0.38 -4.58 -6.43
CA ASN A 74 -0.78 -3.17 -6.34
C ASN A 74 -0.61 -2.62 -4.91
N ALA A 75 -0.95 -1.35 -4.66
CA ALA A 75 -0.75 -0.70 -3.36
C ALA A 75 -1.50 -1.39 -2.21
N LEU A 76 -2.71 -1.89 -2.48
CA LEU A 76 -3.52 -2.64 -1.52
C LEU A 76 -2.82 -3.94 -1.10
N ILE A 77 -2.38 -4.76 -2.07
CA ILE A 77 -1.65 -6.00 -1.76
C ILE A 77 -0.29 -5.71 -1.11
N PHE A 78 0.42 -4.65 -1.55
CA PHE A 78 1.70 -4.22 -0.96
C PHE A 78 1.58 -3.91 0.53
N THR A 79 0.44 -3.37 0.97
CA THR A 79 0.16 -3.08 2.38
C THR A 79 0.34 -4.31 3.26
N LEU A 80 -0.13 -5.48 2.80
CA LEU A 80 -0.03 -6.72 3.57
C LEU A 80 1.32 -7.42 3.43
N ARG A 81 2.04 -7.20 2.32
CA ARG A 81 3.38 -7.79 2.08
C ARG A 81 4.45 -7.23 3.01
N GLY A 82 4.31 -5.97 3.40
CA GLY A 82 5.25 -5.34 4.33
C GLY A 82 5.02 -5.68 5.79
N LEU A 83 4.00 -6.48 6.09
CA LEU A 83 3.71 -6.95 7.43
C LEU A 83 4.52 -8.20 7.74
N SER A 84 5.07 -8.25 8.94
CA SER A 84 5.75 -9.42 9.51
C SER A 84 5.51 -9.42 11.01
N ARG A 85 5.28 -10.59 11.62
CA ARG A 85 5.03 -10.69 13.07
C ARG A 85 6.10 -10.01 13.90
N ASP A 86 7.36 -10.15 13.47
CA ASP A 86 8.51 -9.78 14.28
C ASP A 86 9.04 -8.39 13.94
N LYS A 87 8.87 -7.93 12.68
CA LYS A 87 9.48 -6.68 12.19
C LYS A 87 8.49 -5.53 12.02
N ASN A 88 7.25 -5.84 11.65
CA ASN A 88 6.24 -4.83 11.37
C ASN A 88 4.85 -5.48 11.56
N PRO A 89 4.45 -5.72 12.81
CA PRO A 89 3.21 -6.42 13.09
C PRO A 89 2.03 -5.59 12.55
N PRO A 90 0.96 -6.24 12.06
CA PRO A 90 -0.21 -5.52 11.63
C PRO A 90 -0.82 -4.67 12.76
N THR A 91 -1.15 -3.42 12.48
CA THR A 91 -1.69 -2.46 13.45
C THR A 91 -3.05 -1.91 12.99
N ALA A 92 -3.73 -1.13 13.85
CA ALA A 92 -4.94 -0.40 13.45
C ALA A 92 -4.69 0.46 12.19
N ASP A 93 -3.50 1.06 12.07
CA ASP A 93 -3.10 1.87 10.92
C ASP A 93 -3.05 1.06 9.63
N THR A 94 -2.70 -0.22 9.68
CA THR A 94 -2.74 -1.10 8.50
C THR A 94 -4.15 -1.20 7.92
N LEU A 95 -5.18 -1.37 8.76
CA LEU A 95 -6.57 -1.41 8.31
C LEU A 95 -7.03 -0.04 7.79
N GLU A 96 -6.60 1.04 8.43
CA GLU A 96 -6.89 2.40 7.96
C GLU A 96 -6.26 2.67 6.58
N ILE A 97 -5.01 2.25 6.35
CA ILE A 97 -4.35 2.36 5.04
C ILE A 97 -5.17 1.63 3.97
N ILE A 98 -5.62 0.39 4.25
CA ILE A 98 -6.46 -0.37 3.31
C ILE A 98 -7.75 0.40 2.99
N ARG A 99 -8.41 0.96 4.02
CA ARG A 99 -9.63 1.76 3.85
C ARG A 99 -9.37 2.99 3.01
N MET A 100 -8.30 3.72 3.28
CA MET A 100 -7.93 4.93 2.55
C MET A 100 -7.63 4.65 1.09
N LEU A 101 -6.86 3.59 0.81
CA LEU A 101 -6.55 3.17 -0.55
C LEU A 101 -7.83 2.74 -1.29
N HIS A 102 -8.69 1.95 -0.66
CA HIS A 102 -9.96 1.54 -1.25
C HIS A 102 -10.87 2.75 -1.54
N SER A 103 -11.04 3.67 -0.57
CA SER A 103 -11.81 4.91 -0.76
C SER A 103 -11.24 5.83 -1.85
N ALA A 104 -9.93 5.78 -2.09
CA ALA A 104 -9.26 6.52 -3.15
C ALA A 104 -9.34 5.82 -4.54
N GLY A 105 -10.09 4.73 -4.67
CA GLY A 105 -10.28 4.00 -5.93
C GLY A 105 -9.39 2.77 -6.10
N GLY A 106 -8.75 2.31 -5.03
CA GLY A 106 -8.03 1.04 -4.99
C GLY A 106 -8.98 -0.13 -5.20
N ASP A 107 -8.70 -0.97 -6.19
CA ASP A 107 -9.48 -2.15 -6.50
C ASP A 107 -9.23 -3.25 -5.48
N ILE A 108 -10.19 -3.44 -4.59
CA ILE A 108 -10.18 -4.48 -3.55
C ILE A 108 -10.18 -5.89 -4.15
N ASN A 109 -10.67 -6.04 -5.39
CA ASN A 109 -10.73 -7.30 -6.13
C ASN A 109 -9.50 -7.53 -7.03
N PHE A 110 -8.51 -6.62 -7.00
CA PHE A 110 -7.31 -6.73 -7.80
C PHE A 110 -6.65 -8.09 -7.61
N ARG A 111 -6.23 -8.71 -8.72
CA ARG A 111 -5.47 -9.94 -8.75
C ARG A 111 -4.11 -9.69 -9.37
N ASN A 112 -3.08 -10.11 -8.68
CA ASN A 112 -1.72 -10.06 -9.18
C ASN A 112 -1.49 -11.15 -10.27
N LYS A 113 -0.29 -11.22 -10.86
CA LYS A 113 0.08 -12.19 -11.91
C LYS A 113 0.00 -13.66 -11.46
N LYS A 114 0.05 -13.93 -10.16
CA LYS A 114 -0.19 -15.26 -9.57
C LYS A 114 -1.65 -15.48 -9.16
N TYR A 115 -2.55 -14.61 -9.60
CA TYR A 115 -3.98 -14.60 -9.28
C TYR A 115 -4.31 -14.41 -7.79
N TYR A 116 -3.34 -14.01 -6.97
CA TYR A 116 -3.59 -13.65 -5.57
C TYR A 116 -4.27 -12.29 -5.50
N ASN A 117 -5.34 -12.22 -4.69
CA ASN A 117 -5.99 -10.99 -4.30
C ASN A 117 -5.66 -10.64 -2.83
N LEU A 118 -6.16 -9.50 -2.37
CA LEU A 118 -5.94 -9.02 -1.00
C LEU A 118 -6.39 -10.04 0.07
N LYS A 119 -7.48 -10.77 -0.20
CA LYS A 119 -7.98 -11.84 0.68
C LYS A 119 -7.01 -13.02 0.76
N ALA A 120 -6.48 -13.48 -0.37
CA ALA A 120 -5.54 -14.58 -0.42
C ALA A 120 -4.22 -14.25 0.30
N VAL A 121 -3.81 -12.98 0.33
CA VAL A 121 -2.64 -12.53 1.08
C VAL A 121 -2.95 -12.36 2.57
N SER A 122 -4.16 -11.91 2.93
CA SER A 122 -4.54 -11.72 4.34
C SER A 122 -4.67 -13.01 5.13
N THR A 123 -4.84 -14.18 4.50
CA THR A 123 -4.87 -15.49 5.19
C THR A 123 -3.55 -15.85 5.86
N ARG A 124 -2.44 -15.21 5.47
CA ARG A 124 -1.12 -15.40 6.08
C ARG A 124 -0.96 -14.63 7.39
N LEU A 125 -1.88 -13.71 7.68
CA LEU A 125 -1.92 -12.96 8.92
C LEU A 125 -2.56 -13.84 10.00
N GLU A 126 -2.06 -13.74 11.23
CA GLU A 126 -2.64 -14.43 12.39
C GLU A 126 -3.23 -13.44 13.39
N GLY A 127 -4.08 -13.95 14.27
CA GLY A 127 -4.64 -13.20 15.39
C GLY A 127 -5.85 -12.32 15.03
N PRO A 128 -6.29 -11.47 15.96
CA PRO A 128 -7.54 -10.70 15.84
C PRO A 128 -7.54 -9.74 14.64
N PHE A 129 -6.36 -9.33 14.18
CA PHE A 129 -6.23 -8.42 13.05
C PHE A 129 -6.56 -9.09 11.70
N ALA A 130 -6.18 -10.35 11.52
CA ALA A 130 -6.54 -11.12 10.33
C ALA A 130 -8.06 -11.23 10.19
N ALA A 131 -8.78 -11.37 11.31
CA ALA A 131 -10.24 -11.39 11.35
C ALA A 131 -10.84 -10.02 10.95
N LEU A 132 -10.25 -8.90 11.41
CA LEU A 132 -10.72 -7.56 11.04
C LEU A 132 -10.55 -7.26 9.55
N ILE A 133 -9.40 -7.58 8.95
CA ILE A 133 -9.22 -7.44 7.50
C ILE A 133 -10.21 -8.34 6.78
N THR A 134 -10.28 -9.62 7.14
CA THR A 134 -11.15 -10.58 6.47
C THR A 134 -12.61 -10.11 6.50
N LYS A 135 -13.07 -9.63 7.67
CA LYS A 135 -14.40 -9.03 7.82
C LYS A 135 -14.60 -7.84 6.89
N TYR A 136 -13.67 -6.88 6.90
CA TYR A 136 -13.74 -5.71 6.01
C TYR A 136 -13.81 -6.11 4.52
N LEU A 137 -12.99 -7.08 4.10
CA LEU A 137 -12.97 -7.54 2.71
C LEU A 137 -14.28 -8.20 2.29
N ILE A 138 -14.89 -9.01 3.17
CA ILE A 138 -16.20 -9.64 2.93
C ILE A 138 -17.29 -8.57 2.82
N GLU A 139 -17.33 -7.61 3.75
CA GLU A 139 -18.30 -6.52 3.76
C GLU A 139 -18.22 -5.63 2.52
N ASN A 140 -17.04 -5.53 1.90
CA ASN A 140 -16.78 -4.73 0.71
C ASN A 140 -16.76 -5.57 -0.59
N GLY A 141 -17.31 -6.79 -0.54
CA GLY A 141 -17.59 -7.58 -1.75
C GLY A 141 -16.35 -8.17 -2.42
N VAL A 142 -15.28 -8.46 -1.68
CA VAL A 142 -14.13 -9.16 -2.25
C VAL A 142 -14.56 -10.53 -2.77
N LYS A 143 -14.23 -10.83 -4.02
CA LYS A 143 -14.52 -12.12 -4.65
C LYS A 143 -13.46 -13.15 -4.26
N ASN A 144 -13.89 -14.42 -4.09
CA ASN A 144 -12.96 -15.56 -3.98
C ASN A 144 -12.17 -15.73 -5.27
#